data_AF-A0AA47NL16-F1
#
_entry.id   AF-A0AA47NL16-F1
#
_cell.length_a   1.000
_cell.length_b   1.000
_cell.length_c   1.000
_cell.angle_alpha   90.00
_cell.angle_beta   90.00
_cell.angle_gamma   90.00
#
_symmetry.space_group_name_H-M   'P 1'
#
loop_
_entity.id
_entity.type
_entity.pdbx_description
1 polymer ?
#
loop_
_entity_poly.entity_id
_entity_poly.type
_entity_poly.pdbx_seq_one_letter_code
_entity_poly.pdbx_strand_id
1 'polypeptide(L)'
;MKVHLFGAASSPGCANYGMKYLASQHEREYPAAAEFIKKTFMLMMGLVSVESEDAAIQLVREAQSLCEKGKLHLHKFISNSREVLESIPESERAGGVHDVDLSLGELPMQTVLGVRWRCSDNFSFKISLDEKPATRRGILSTVASVFDPLGFLPPFCCWGRKYCRRVPERSGMG
;
A
#
# COMPACT_ATOMS: atom_id res chain seq x y z
N MET A 1 12.03 0.79 -28.98
CA MET A 1 11.82 1.51 -27.72
C MET A 1 12.68 0.85 -26.65
N LYS A 2 13.53 1.58 -25.90
CA LYS A 2 14.32 1.02 -24.78
C LYS A 2 13.59 1.38 -23.48
N VAL A 3 12.93 0.41 -22.86
CA VAL A 3 12.22 0.59 -21.58
C VAL A 3 12.77 -0.39 -20.56
N HIS A 4 12.68 -0.04 -19.28
CA HIS A 4 13.00 -0.98 -18.22
C HIS A 4 11.96 -2.11 -18.24
N LEU A 5 12.41 -3.36 -18.18
CA LEU A 5 11.53 -4.53 -18.14
C LEU A 5 10.67 -4.49 -16.87
N PHE A 6 9.37 -4.72 -17.01
CA PHE A 6 8.49 -4.95 -15.87
C PHE A 6 8.65 -6.40 -15.39
N GLY A 7 8.66 -6.61 -14.07
CA GLY A 7 8.75 -7.95 -13.47
C GLY A 7 10.16 -8.54 -13.37
N ALA A 8 11.21 -7.89 -13.92
CA ALA A 8 12.58 -8.32 -13.67
C ALA A 8 13.00 -8.00 -12.22
N ALA A 9 13.69 -8.92 -11.57
CA ALA A 9 14.07 -8.79 -10.15
C ALA A 9 14.93 -7.55 -9.84
N SER A 10 15.71 -7.06 -10.81
CA SER A 10 16.54 -5.86 -10.68
C SER A 10 15.76 -4.55 -10.83
N SER A 11 14.56 -4.58 -11.42
CA SER A 11 13.82 -3.37 -11.80
C SER A 11 13.52 -2.42 -10.65
N PRO A 12 13.05 -2.91 -9.49
CA PRO A 12 12.79 -2.02 -8.36
C PRO A 12 14.07 -1.32 -7.88
N GLY A 13 15.21 -2.02 -7.92
CA GLY A 13 16.51 -1.45 -7.55
C GLY A 13 16.95 -0.34 -8.51
N CYS A 14 16.88 -0.60 -9.82
CA CYS A 14 17.23 0.38 -10.84
C CYS A 14 16.33 1.62 -10.79
N ALA A 15 15.02 1.44 -10.63
CA ALA A 15 14.08 2.55 -10.54
C ALA A 15 14.27 3.38 -9.26
N ASN A 16 14.51 2.71 -8.12
CA ASN A 16 14.79 3.40 -6.86
C ASN A 16 16.11 4.19 -6.93
N TYR A 17 17.15 3.63 -7.56
CA TYR A 17 18.40 4.35 -7.81
C TYR A 17 18.16 5.59 -8.69
N GLY A 18 17.41 5.45 -9.79
CA GLY A 18 17.06 6.56 -10.67
C GLY A 18 16.34 7.69 -9.94
N MET A 19 15.37 7.36 -9.07
CA MET A 19 14.66 8.33 -8.23
C MET A 19 15.60 9.07 -7.28
N LYS A 20 16.48 8.33 -6.57
CA LYS A 20 17.44 8.95 -5.64
C LYS A 20 18.49 9.80 -6.34
N TYR A 21 18.90 9.38 -7.53
CA TYR A 21 19.80 10.16 -8.39
C TYR A 21 19.14 11.48 -8.79
N LEU A 22 17.91 11.42 -9.32
CA LEU A 22 17.12 12.60 -9.69
C LEU A 22 16.94 13.57 -8.50
N ALA A 23 16.59 13.02 -7.33
CA ALA A 23 16.48 13.79 -6.10
C ALA A 23 17.79 14.48 -5.69
N SER A 24 18.94 13.84 -5.93
CA SER A 24 20.24 14.43 -5.64
C SER A 24 20.60 15.57 -6.60
N GLN A 25 20.17 15.49 -7.87
CA GLN A 25 20.43 16.54 -8.86
C GLN A 25 19.62 17.82 -8.59
N HIS A 26 18.40 17.69 -8.07
CA HIS A 26 17.49 18.83 -7.85
C HIS A 26 17.27 19.17 -6.37
N GLU A 27 18.17 18.72 -5.48
CA GLU A 27 18.06 18.95 -4.03
C GLU A 27 18.02 20.43 -3.63
N ARG A 28 18.68 21.30 -4.40
CA ARG A 28 18.64 22.75 -4.16
C ARG A 28 17.33 23.39 -4.59
N GLU A 29 16.68 22.86 -5.64
CA GLU A 29 15.42 23.38 -6.16
C GLU A 29 14.21 22.85 -5.37
N TYR A 30 14.28 21.59 -4.93
CA TYR A 30 13.19 20.87 -4.26
C TYR A 30 13.71 20.11 -3.02
N PRO A 31 14.12 20.83 -1.95
CA PRO A 31 14.78 20.21 -0.80
C PRO A 31 13.87 19.23 -0.05
N ALA A 32 12.58 19.55 0.14
CA ALA A 32 11.67 18.69 0.90
C ALA A 32 11.37 17.40 0.13
N ALA A 33 11.12 17.51 -1.18
CA ALA A 33 10.92 16.34 -2.04
C ALA A 33 12.18 15.48 -2.16
N ALA A 34 13.36 16.10 -2.27
CA ALA A 34 14.62 15.37 -2.35
C ALA A 34 14.89 14.58 -1.07
N GLU A 35 14.66 15.18 0.10
CA GLU A 35 14.79 14.49 1.38
C GLU A 35 13.80 13.31 1.49
N PHE A 36 12.53 13.55 1.16
CA PHE A 36 11.48 12.52 1.14
C PHE A 36 11.87 11.34 0.24
N ILE A 37 12.32 11.59 -0.99
CA ILE A 37 12.69 10.53 -1.93
C ILE A 37 13.91 9.75 -1.44
N LYS A 38 14.92 10.44 -0.89
CA LYS A 38 16.16 9.78 -0.42
C LYS A 38 15.92 8.89 0.79
N LYS A 39 15.10 9.36 1.75
CA LYS A 39 14.88 8.68 3.03
C LYS A 39 13.76 7.66 3.00
N THR A 40 12.67 7.96 2.31
CA THR A 40 11.38 7.30 2.57
C THR A 40 10.82 6.56 1.37
N PHE A 41 11.23 6.94 0.16
CA PHE A 41 10.75 6.30 -1.05
C PHE A 41 11.45 4.95 -1.27
N MET A 42 10.66 3.88 -1.27
CA MET A 42 11.13 2.50 -1.42
C MET A 42 10.18 1.73 -2.33
N LEU A 43 10.73 0.88 -3.20
CA LEU A 43 9.94 0.01 -4.08
C LEU A 43 8.82 0.75 -4.85
N MET A 44 9.11 1.97 -5.32
CA MET A 44 8.19 2.82 -6.10
C MET A 44 6.99 3.39 -5.34
N MET A 45 7.03 3.38 -4.01
CA MET A 45 6.08 4.08 -3.15
C MET A 45 6.81 4.87 -2.06
N GLY A 46 6.16 5.89 -1.51
CA GLY A 46 6.64 6.61 -0.34
C GLY A 46 5.50 6.88 0.62
N LEU A 47 5.79 6.85 1.91
CA LEU A 47 4.84 7.11 2.99
C LEU A 47 5.48 8.04 4.00
N VAL A 48 4.91 9.22 4.20
CA VAL A 48 5.47 10.23 5.10
C VAL A 48 4.37 10.82 5.97
N SER A 49 4.73 11.18 7.19
CA SER A 49 3.91 12.01 8.09
C SER A 49 4.64 13.33 8.30
N VAL A 50 3.89 14.43 8.24
CA VAL A 50 4.41 15.80 8.36
C VAL A 50 3.53 16.57 9.36
N GLU A 51 4.07 17.64 9.91
CA GLU A 51 3.46 18.35 11.05
C GLU A 51 2.25 19.22 10.68
N SER A 52 2.07 19.56 9.40
CA SER A 52 0.95 20.39 8.94
C SER A 52 0.47 20.03 7.53
N GLU A 53 -0.78 20.39 7.23
CA GLU A 53 -1.40 20.27 5.91
C GLU A 53 -0.63 21.08 4.86
N ASP A 54 -0.25 22.32 5.18
CA ASP A 54 0.54 23.17 4.28
C ASP A 54 1.86 22.52 3.86
N ALA A 55 2.58 21.92 4.83
CA ALA A 55 3.81 21.21 4.55
C ALA A 55 3.57 19.98 3.67
N ALA A 56 2.45 19.27 3.86
CA ALA A 56 2.07 18.13 3.02
C ALA A 56 1.76 18.58 1.59
N ILE A 57 1.00 19.65 1.42
CA ILE A 57 0.63 20.20 0.10
C ILE A 57 1.89 20.68 -0.64
N GLN A 58 2.78 21.40 0.06
CA GLN A 58 4.06 21.82 -0.51
C GLN A 58 4.90 20.61 -0.95
N LEU A 59 5.01 19.59 -0.09
CA LEU A 59 5.78 18.38 -0.39
C LEU A 59 5.24 17.65 -1.63
N VAL A 60 3.92 17.53 -1.77
CA VAL A 60 3.29 16.92 -2.96
C VAL A 60 3.66 17.69 -4.22
N ARG A 61 3.54 19.03 -4.20
CA ARG A 61 3.89 19.89 -5.35
C ARG A 61 5.36 19.79 -5.72
N GLU A 62 6.25 19.85 -4.74
CA GLU A 62 7.70 19.69 -4.96
C GLU A 62 8.01 18.31 -5.52
N ALA A 63 7.38 17.24 -4.99
CA ALA A 63 7.63 15.87 -5.43
C ALA A 63 7.15 15.63 -6.87
N GLN A 64 5.99 16.15 -7.26
CA GLN A 64 5.52 16.11 -8.65
C GLN A 64 6.47 16.88 -9.57
N SER A 65 6.84 18.11 -9.20
CA SER A 65 7.76 18.95 -9.99
C SER A 65 9.14 18.31 -10.18
N LEU A 66 9.69 17.70 -9.12
CA LEU A 66 10.94 16.96 -9.16
C LEU A 66 10.84 15.76 -10.10
N CYS A 67 9.76 14.96 -10.00
CA CYS A 67 9.53 13.81 -10.88
C CYS A 67 9.40 14.22 -12.35
N GLU A 68 8.75 15.35 -12.64
CA GLU A 68 8.60 15.88 -13.99
C GLU A 68 9.95 16.22 -14.65
N LYS A 69 10.96 16.67 -13.89
CA LYS A 69 12.33 16.86 -14.41
C LYS A 69 12.91 15.56 -14.98
N GLY A 70 12.55 14.43 -14.38
CA GLY A 70 12.91 13.09 -14.84
C GLY A 70 11.96 12.49 -15.87
N LYS A 71 10.94 13.24 -16.33
CA LYS A 71 9.82 12.73 -17.14
C LYS A 71 9.07 11.58 -16.48
N LEU A 72 9.03 11.59 -15.15
CA LEU A 72 8.28 10.65 -14.33
C LEU A 72 7.00 11.31 -13.84
N HIS A 73 5.93 10.53 -13.77
CA HIS A 73 4.64 11.00 -13.32
C HIS A 73 4.31 10.37 -11.97
N LEU A 74 4.40 11.18 -10.91
CA LEU A 74 4.04 10.76 -9.55
C LEU A 74 2.54 10.96 -9.37
N HIS A 75 1.83 9.86 -9.14
CA HIS A 75 0.37 9.80 -9.09
C HIS A 75 -0.10 8.85 -7.97
N LYS A 76 -1.41 8.64 -7.84
CA LYS A 76 -2.08 7.80 -6.82
C LYS A 76 -1.81 8.27 -5.39
N PHE A 77 -1.99 9.57 -5.14
CA PHE A 77 -1.89 10.14 -3.80
C PHE A 77 -3.05 9.72 -2.90
N ILE A 78 -2.75 9.59 -1.62
CA ILE A 78 -3.70 9.32 -0.56
C ILE A 78 -3.26 10.08 0.70
N SER A 79 -4.21 10.61 1.46
CA SER A 79 -3.95 11.31 2.72
C SER A 79 -5.12 11.09 3.68
N ASN A 80 -4.86 11.25 4.97
CA ASN A 80 -5.89 11.32 6.01
C ASN A 80 -6.49 12.73 6.16
N SER A 81 -5.85 13.76 5.60
CA SER A 81 -6.37 15.13 5.61
C SER A 81 -7.14 15.41 4.32
N ARG A 82 -8.38 15.90 4.49
CA ARG A 82 -9.24 16.34 3.40
C ARG A 82 -8.63 17.51 2.64
N GLU A 83 -8.08 18.50 3.35
CA GLU A 83 -7.49 19.69 2.74
C GLU A 83 -6.33 19.33 1.80
N VAL A 84 -5.48 18.39 2.24
CA VAL A 84 -4.39 17.85 1.41
C VAL A 84 -4.95 17.14 0.18
N LEU A 85 -5.98 16.28 0.33
CA LEU A 85 -6.59 15.59 -0.81
C LEU A 85 -7.26 16.55 -1.80
N GLU A 86 -7.97 17.56 -1.32
CA GLU A 86 -8.65 18.57 -2.14
C GLU A 86 -7.65 19.41 -2.94
N SER A 87 -6.43 19.61 -2.42
CA SER A 87 -5.35 20.29 -3.15
C SER A 87 -4.80 19.51 -4.35
N ILE A 88 -5.07 18.20 -4.42
CA ILE A 88 -4.55 17.29 -5.43
C ILE A 88 -5.63 17.04 -6.49
N PRO A 89 -5.33 17.12 -7.80
CA PRO A 89 -6.31 16.83 -8.85
C PRO A 89 -6.87 15.41 -8.73
N GLU A 90 -8.16 15.24 -9.04
CA GLU A 90 -8.83 13.93 -8.95
C GLU A 90 -8.13 12.84 -9.77
N SER A 91 -7.58 13.17 -10.93
CA SER A 91 -6.81 12.23 -11.77
C SER A 91 -5.57 11.66 -11.09
N GLU A 92 -5.02 12.40 -10.12
CA GLU A 92 -3.79 12.05 -9.41
C GLU A 92 -4.06 11.29 -8.12
N ARG A 93 -5.31 11.18 -7.67
CA ARG A 93 -5.68 10.50 -6.42
C ARG A 93 -5.70 8.98 -6.61
N ALA A 94 -5.45 8.24 -5.53
CA ALA A 94 -5.49 6.79 -5.57
C ALA A 94 -6.94 6.29 -5.79
N GLY A 95 -7.10 5.21 -6.57
CA GLY A 95 -8.43 4.63 -6.82
C GLY A 95 -9.13 4.21 -5.52
N GLY A 96 -10.41 4.51 -5.39
CA GLY A 96 -11.19 4.30 -4.15
C GLY A 96 -11.20 5.50 -3.19
N VAL A 97 -10.46 6.58 -3.46
CA VAL A 97 -10.62 7.86 -2.73
C VAL A 97 -11.92 8.58 -3.14
N HIS A 98 -12.41 8.36 -4.36
CA HIS A 98 -13.61 9.03 -4.89
C HIS A 98 -14.92 8.57 -4.24
N ASP A 99 -14.97 7.34 -3.70
CA ASP A 99 -16.15 6.76 -3.07
C ASP A 99 -16.23 7.05 -1.55
N VAL A 100 -15.32 7.87 -1.03
CA VAL A 100 -15.15 8.07 0.41
C VAL A 100 -15.57 9.47 0.79
N ASP A 101 -16.65 9.59 1.56
CA ASP A 101 -17.06 10.88 2.11
C ASP A 101 -16.27 11.20 3.38
N LEU A 102 -15.20 11.98 3.19
CA LEU A 102 -14.35 12.45 4.28
C LEU A 102 -15.11 13.30 5.33
N SER A 103 -16.31 13.80 5.02
CA SER A 103 -17.10 14.66 5.94
C SER A 103 -17.80 13.83 7.01
N LEU A 104 -17.99 12.54 6.74
CA LEU A 104 -18.46 11.54 7.67
C LEU A 104 -17.32 10.92 8.49
N GLY A 105 -16.08 11.42 8.33
CA GLY A 105 -14.88 10.87 8.97
C GLY A 105 -14.41 9.55 8.36
N GLU A 106 -14.96 9.15 7.20
CA GLU A 106 -14.49 7.98 6.49
C GLU A 106 -13.15 8.28 5.83
N LEU A 107 -12.15 7.43 6.09
CA LEU A 107 -10.82 7.57 5.50
C LEU A 107 -10.62 6.54 4.39
N PRO A 108 -9.91 6.92 3.32
CA PRO A 108 -9.68 6.02 2.20
C PRO A 108 -8.92 4.77 2.65
N MET A 109 -9.37 3.63 2.13
CA MET A 109 -8.74 2.34 2.37
C MET A 109 -7.93 1.95 1.14
N GLN A 110 -6.65 1.63 1.35
CA GLN A 110 -5.76 1.15 0.29
C GLN A 110 -5.13 -0.18 0.64
N THR A 111 -4.60 -0.86 -0.36
CA THR A 111 -3.77 -2.06 -0.14
C THR A 111 -2.31 -1.67 -0.22
N VAL A 112 -1.58 -1.81 0.90
CA VAL A 112 -0.13 -1.55 0.98
C VAL A 112 0.56 -2.86 1.38
N LEU A 113 1.53 -3.29 0.59
CA LEU A 113 2.22 -4.59 0.75
C LEU A 113 1.25 -5.79 0.82
N GLY A 114 0.10 -5.67 0.17
CA GLY A 114 -0.96 -6.68 0.15
C GLY A 114 -1.84 -6.72 1.41
N VAL A 115 -1.64 -5.84 2.39
CA VAL A 115 -2.52 -5.67 3.56
C VAL A 115 -3.40 -4.44 3.37
N ARG A 116 -4.67 -4.49 3.79
CA ARG A 116 -5.53 -3.30 3.74
C ARG A 116 -5.12 -2.35 4.85
N TRP A 117 -4.83 -1.13 4.48
CA TRP A 117 -4.41 -0.04 5.35
C TRP A 117 -5.38 1.14 5.20
N ARG A 118 -5.80 1.69 6.33
CA ARG A 118 -6.54 2.95 6.42
C ARG A 118 -5.58 4.01 6.92
N CYS A 119 -5.65 5.21 6.34
CA CYS A 119 -4.76 6.33 6.66
C CYS A 119 -4.82 6.86 8.11
N SER A 120 -5.67 6.29 8.96
CA SER A 120 -5.65 6.44 10.42
C SER A 120 -4.65 5.49 11.11
N ASP A 121 -3.63 4.99 10.42
CA ASP A 121 -2.70 3.96 10.91
C ASP A 121 -3.36 2.66 11.39
N ASN A 122 -4.45 2.26 10.74
CA ASN A 122 -5.15 1.02 11.07
C ASN A 122 -5.01 -0.01 9.94
N PHE A 123 -4.47 -1.19 10.26
CA PHE A 123 -4.50 -2.34 9.36
C PHE A 123 -5.82 -3.10 9.51
N SER A 124 -6.37 -3.57 8.39
CA SER A 124 -7.59 -4.37 8.36
C SER A 124 -7.41 -5.61 7.49
N PHE A 125 -8.04 -6.71 7.88
CA PHE A 125 -7.97 -7.98 7.17
C PHE A 125 -9.36 -8.33 6.70
N LYS A 126 -9.49 -8.80 5.45
CA LYS A 126 -10.76 -9.31 4.94
C LYS A 126 -10.75 -10.81 5.15
N ILE A 127 -11.72 -11.31 5.92
CA ILE A 127 -11.91 -12.74 6.11
C ILE A 127 -13.18 -13.11 5.37
N SER A 128 -13.07 -13.95 4.34
CA SER A 128 -14.24 -14.53 3.68
C SER A 128 -14.73 -15.71 4.53
N LEU A 129 -15.80 -15.49 5.27
CA LEU A 129 -16.51 -16.51 6.04
C LEU A 129 -17.57 -17.21 5.19
N ASP A 130 -17.25 -17.50 3.93
CA ASP A 130 -18.16 -18.26 3.07
C ASP A 130 -18.47 -19.60 3.77
N GLU A 131 -19.72 -20.05 3.67
CA GLU A 131 -20.12 -21.35 4.21
C GLU A 131 -19.35 -22.46 3.48
N LYS A 132 -18.24 -22.89 4.08
CA LYS A 132 -17.45 -24.00 3.59
C LYS A 132 -17.83 -25.26 4.36
N PRO A 133 -17.85 -26.44 3.70
CA PRO A 133 -18.09 -27.70 4.37
C PRO A 133 -17.14 -27.86 5.56
N ALA A 134 -17.66 -28.32 6.72
CA ALA A 134 -16.91 -28.56 7.96
C ALA A 134 -15.95 -29.77 7.82
N THR A 135 -15.01 -29.64 6.89
CA THR A 135 -13.98 -30.61 6.51
C THR A 135 -12.62 -29.97 6.76
N ARG A 136 -11.56 -30.79 6.88
CA ARG A 136 -10.17 -30.28 6.94
C ARG A 136 -9.87 -29.30 5.81
N ARG A 137 -10.31 -29.64 4.58
CA ARG A 137 -10.12 -28.80 3.39
C ARG A 137 -10.86 -27.46 3.51
N GLY A 138 -12.10 -27.47 4.02
CA GLY A 138 -12.88 -26.24 4.26
C GLY A 138 -12.21 -25.32 5.29
N ILE A 139 -11.80 -25.88 6.42
CA ILE A 139 -11.11 -25.14 7.50
C ILE A 139 -9.79 -24.55 6.99
N LEU A 140 -8.96 -25.35 6.32
CA LEU A 140 -7.70 -24.86 5.75
C LEU A 140 -7.93 -23.80 4.68
N SER A 141 -8.96 -23.95 3.84
CA SER A 141 -9.30 -22.93 2.85
C SER A 141 -9.71 -21.61 3.51
N THR A 142 -10.44 -21.62 4.63
CA THR A 142 -10.77 -20.40 5.39
C THR A 142 -9.52 -19.79 6.02
N VAL A 143 -8.67 -20.59 6.66
CA VAL A 143 -7.42 -20.09 7.25
C VAL A 143 -6.48 -19.52 6.19
N ALA A 144 -6.33 -20.20 5.05
CA ALA A 144 -5.50 -19.76 3.94
C ALA A 144 -6.06 -18.55 3.19
N SER A 145 -7.36 -18.25 3.31
CA SER A 145 -7.95 -17.03 2.73
C SER A 145 -7.50 -15.76 3.44
N VAL A 146 -6.98 -15.87 4.66
CA VAL A 146 -6.42 -14.73 5.39
C VAL A 146 -5.01 -14.47 4.87
N PHE A 147 -4.90 -13.43 4.04
CA PHE A 147 -3.61 -12.95 3.56
C PHE A 147 -2.93 -12.13 4.66
N ASP A 148 -1.95 -12.74 5.32
CA ASP A 148 -1.17 -12.14 6.41
C ASP A 148 0.35 -12.30 6.14
N PRO A 149 0.92 -11.54 5.19
CA PRO A 149 2.32 -11.65 4.82
C PRO A 149 3.27 -11.16 5.92
N LEU A 150 2.78 -10.31 6.83
CA LEU A 150 3.57 -9.69 7.91
C LEU A 150 3.43 -10.43 9.24
N GLY A 151 2.51 -11.38 9.36
CA GLY A 151 2.35 -12.18 10.57
C GLY A 151 1.67 -11.43 11.72
N PHE A 152 0.67 -10.61 11.43
CA PHE A 152 -0.14 -9.89 12.42
C PHE A 152 -1.24 -10.76 13.07
N LEU A 153 -1.67 -11.83 12.40
CA LEU A 153 -2.73 -12.73 12.86
C LEU A 153 -2.25 -14.15 13.24
N PRO A 154 -1.09 -14.35 13.89
CA PRO A 154 -0.60 -15.69 14.21
C PRO A 154 -1.55 -16.48 15.10
N PRO A 155 -2.22 -15.91 16.14
CA PRO A 155 -3.20 -16.66 16.92
C PRO A 155 -4.30 -17.26 16.03
N PHE A 156 -4.90 -16.46 15.15
CA PHE A 156 -5.96 -16.93 14.25
C PHE A 156 -5.46 -18.06 13.33
N CYS A 157 -4.35 -17.83 12.64
CA CYS A 157 -3.78 -18.79 11.69
C CYS A 157 -3.29 -20.08 12.36
N CYS A 158 -2.75 -20.00 13.57
CA CYS A 158 -2.30 -21.15 14.34
C CYS A 158 -3.47 -21.94 14.94
N TRP A 159 -4.47 -21.25 15.49
CA TRP A 159 -5.67 -21.90 16.04
C TRP A 159 -6.45 -22.63 14.96
N GLY A 160 -6.66 -22.03 13.79
CA GLY A 160 -7.34 -22.69 12.69
C GLY A 160 -6.61 -23.96 12.21
N ARG A 161 -5.26 -23.92 12.14
CA ARG A 161 -4.44 -25.11 11.84
C ARG A 161 -4.51 -26.18 12.93
N LYS A 162 -4.49 -25.78 14.21
CA LYS A 162 -4.67 -26.70 15.35
C LYS A 162 -6.05 -27.34 15.34
N TYR A 163 -7.10 -26.56 15.07
CA TYR A 163 -8.47 -27.05 14.96
C TYR A 163 -8.62 -28.03 13.80
N CYS A 164 -8.04 -27.73 12.63
CA CYS A 164 -8.02 -28.64 11.49
C CYS A 164 -7.42 -30.01 11.83
N ARG A 165 -6.38 -30.08 12.67
CA ARG A 165 -5.78 -31.37 13.10
C ARG A 165 -6.73 -32.23 13.92
N ARG A 166 -7.68 -31.61 14.64
CA ARG A 166 -8.66 -32.33 15.48
C ARG A 166 -9.85 -32.88 14.69
N VAL A 167 -10.10 -32.37 13.48
CA VAL A 167 -11.17 -32.88 12.63
C VAL A 167 -10.75 -34.25 12.06
N PRO A 168 -11.54 -35.32 12.26
CA PRO A 168 -11.26 -36.62 11.66
C PRO A 168 -11.20 -36.50 10.14
N GLU A 169 -10.22 -37.16 9.53
CA GLU A 169 -10.18 -37.30 8.09
C GLU A 169 -11.34 -38.24 7.72
N ARG A 170 -12.39 -37.72 7.08
CA ARG A 170 -13.33 -38.60 6.39
C ARG A 170 -12.55 -39.18 5.23
N SER A 171 -11.99 -40.37 5.42
CA SER A 171 -11.48 -41.21 4.36
C SER A 171 -12.54 -41.24 3.27
N GLY A 172 -12.17 -40.78 2.07
CA GLY A 172 -13.02 -40.95 0.91
C GLY A 172 -13.26 -42.44 0.74
N MET A 173 -14.51 -42.87 0.91
CA MET A 173 -15.00 -43.99 0.12
C MET A 173 -15.17 -43.44 -1.29
N GLY A 174 -14.16 -43.70 -2.11
CA GLY A 174 -14.13 -43.55 -3.56
C GLY A 174 -13.33 -44.71 -4.11
#